data_AF-A0A3A4W3Z2-F1
#
_entry.id   AF-A0A3A4W3Z2-F1
#
_cell.length_a   1.000
_cell.length_b   1.000
_cell.length_c   1.000
_cell.angle_alpha   90.00
_cell.angle_beta   90.00
_cell.angle_gamma   90.00
#
_symmetry.space_group_name_H-M   'P 1'
#
loop_
_entity.id
_entity.type
_entity.pdbx_description
1 polymer ?
#
loop_
_entity_poly.entity_id
_entity_poly.type
_entity_poly.pdbx_seq_one_letter_code
_entity_poly.pdbx_strand_id
1 'polypeptide(L)' 'MFIRLTGIIGLALVLCGYYLFWISPDTEISEAITRTRAAIVVNLSGNIMIVYYLFKRQS' A
#
# COMPACT_ATOMS: atom_id res chain seq x y z
N MET A 1 4.30 -0.80 21.81
CA MET A 1 5.14 -1.38 20.73
C MET A 1 4.30 -1.75 19.51
N PHE A 2 3.24 -2.55 19.67
CA PHE A 2 2.34 -2.97 18.58
C PHE A 2 1.77 -1.83 17.71
N ILE A 3 1.32 -0.73 18.31
CA ILE A 3 0.78 0.42 17.56
C ILE A 3 1.83 1.08 16.65
N ARG A 4 3.11 1.12 17.05
CA ARG A 4 4.17 1.64 16.16
C ARG A 4 4.42 0.71 14.98
N LEU A 5 4.28 -0.59 15.20
CA LEU A 5 4.47 -1.63 14.20
C LEU A 5 3.40 -1.56 13.11
N THR A 6 2.14 -1.27 13.46
CA THR A 6 1.07 -1.08 12.45
C THR A 6 1.33 0.11 11.56
N GLY A 7 1.87 1.22 12.08
CA GLY A 7 2.29 2.36 11.27
C GLY A 7 3.41 2.01 10.28
N ILE A 8 4.42 1.26 10.73
CA ILE A 8 5.54 0.80 9.89
C ILE A 8 5.05 -0.16 8.79
N ILE A 9 4.21 -1.13 9.14
CA ILE A 9 3.63 -2.07 8.16
C ILE A 9 2.76 -1.31 7.15
N GLY A 10 1.94 -0.37 7.60
CA GLY A 10 1.12 0.47 6.73
C GLY A 10 1.97 1.23 5.72
N LEU A 11 3.08 1.84 6.16
CA LEU A 11 4.03 2.52 5.28
C LEU A 11 4.68 1.55 4.28
N ALA A 12 5.12 0.38 4.72
CA ALA A 12 5.72 -0.63 3.84
C ALA A 12 4.72 -1.11 2.76
N LEU A 13 3.44 -1.27 3.11
CA LEU A 13 2.39 -1.61 2.15
C LEU A 13 2.19 -0.50 1.13
N VAL A 14 2.14 0.78 1.54
CA VAL A 14 2.02 1.90 0.60
C VAL A 14 3.19 1.91 -0.39
N LEU A 15 4.44 1.76 0.09
CA LEU A 15 5.61 1.70 -0.78
C LEU A 15 5.57 0.51 -1.75
N CYS A 16 5.12 -0.66 -1.27
CA CYS A 16 4.92 -1.84 -2.12
C CYS A 16 3.86 -1.60 -3.20
N GLY A 17 2.75 -0.94 -2.84
CA GLY A 17 1.71 -0.56 -3.80
C GLY A 17 2.22 0.41 -4.86
N TYR A 18 3.06 1.38 -4.50
CA TYR A 18 3.72 2.27 -5.47
C TYR A 18 4.66 1.51 -6.41
N TYR A 19 5.42 0.55 -5.90
CA TYR A 19 6.25 -0.31 -6.73
C TYR A 19 5.43 -1.12 -7.75
N LEU A 20 4.25 -1.61 -7.36
CA LEU A 20 3.36 -2.32 -8.27
C LEU A 20 2.78 -1.44 -9.39
N PHE A 21 2.68 -0.12 -9.17
CA PHE A 21 2.33 0.85 -10.21
C PHE A 21 3.50 1.15 -11.17
N TRP A 22 4.72 0.74 -10.84
CA TRP A 22 5.88 0.87 -11.73
C TRP A 22 5.79 -0.13 -12.88
N ILE A 23 4.97 0.20 -13.86
CA ILE A 23 4.72 -0.62 -15.04
C ILE A 23 5.57 -0.08 -16.19
N SER A 24 6.35 -0.96 -16.82
CA SER A 24 7.14 -0.61 -18.00
C SER A 24 6.25 -0.59 -19.25
N PRO A 25 6.56 0.24 -20.26
CA PRO A 25 5.74 0.31 -21.48
C PRO A 25 5.66 -1.02 -22.24
N ASP A 26 6.63 -1.93 -22.05
CA ASP A 26 6.66 -3.26 -22.68
C ASP A 26 5.79 -4.31 -21.95
N THR A 27 5.13 -3.94 -20.85
CA THR A 27 4.31 -4.87 -20.06
C THR A 27 3.00 -5.16 -20.80
N GLU A 28 2.59 -6.43 -20.86
CA GLU A 28 1.29 -6.79 -21.43
C GLU A 28 0.13 -6.09 -20.70
N ILE A 29 -0.90 -5.69 -21.45
CA ILE A 29 -2.06 -4.97 -20.89
C ILE A 29 -2.76 -5.81 -19.80
N SER A 30 -2.86 -7.12 -19.99
CA SER A 30 -3.43 -8.08 -19.03
C SER A 30 -2.67 -8.06 -17.69
N GLU A 31 -1.35 -8.04 -17.74
CA GLU A 31 -0.47 -7.97 -16.59
C GLU A 31 -0.53 -6.60 -15.93
N ALA A 32 -0.52 -5.52 -16.72
CA ALA A 32 -0.66 -4.15 -16.24
C ALA A 32 -1.96 -3.96 -15.44
N ILE A 33 -3.09 -4.48 -15.94
CA ILE A 33 -4.38 -4.45 -15.22
C ILE A 33 -4.29 -5.23 -13.90
N THR A 34 -3.67 -6.42 -13.92
CA THR A 34 -3.55 -7.26 -12.72
C THR A 34 -2.69 -6.60 -11.64
N ARG A 35 -1.52 -6.05 -12.03
CA ARG A 35 -0.63 -5.29 -11.14
C ARG A 35 -1.31 -4.04 -10.60
N THR A 36 -2.03 -3.31 -11.44
CA THR A 36 -2.81 -2.12 -11.04
C THR A 36 -3.87 -2.47 -9.99
N ARG A 37 -4.63 -3.56 -10.19
CA ARG A 37 -5.63 -4.01 -9.21
C ARG A 37 -4.99 -4.37 -7.87
N ALA A 38 -3.86 -5.10 -7.90
CA ALA A 38 -3.11 -5.42 -6.69
C ALA A 38 -2.57 -4.16 -6.00
N ALA A 39 -2.02 -3.22 -6.77
CA ALA A 39 -1.49 -1.94 -6.28
C ALA A 39 -2.56 -1.12 -5.54
N ILE A 40 -3.78 -1.05 -6.08
CA ILE A 40 -4.91 -0.35 -5.46
C ILE A 40 -5.26 -0.99 -4.11
N VAL A 41 -5.43 -2.32 -4.08
CA VAL A 41 -5.80 -3.04 -2.85
C VAL A 41 -4.74 -2.86 -1.77
N VAL A 42 -3.47 -3.05 -2.13
CA VAL A 42 -2.33 -2.92 -1.21
C VAL A 42 -2.22 -1.49 -0.66
N ASN A 43 -2.35 -0.47 -1.51
CA ASN A 43 -2.33 0.93 -1.07
C ASN A 43 -3.51 1.29 -0.18
N LEU A 44 -4.71 0.78 -0.47
CA LEU A 44 -5.89 1.02 0.36
C LEU A 44 -5.69 0.45 1.77
N SER A 45 -5.23 -0.80 1.86
CA SER A 45 -4.92 -1.45 3.13
C SER A 45 -3.83 -0.71 3.90
N GLY A 46 -2.74 -0.31 3.23
CA GLY A 46 -1.65 0.46 3.84
C GLY A 46 -2.12 1.79 4.40
N ASN A 47 -2.92 2.55 3.64
CA ASN A 47 -3.48 3.82 4.09
C ASN A 47 -4.43 3.67 5.28
N ILE A 48 -5.31 2.67 5.28
CA ILE A 48 -6.20 2.40 6.42
C ILE A 48 -5.38 2.14 7.69
N MET A 49 -4.30 1.35 7.59
CA MET A 49 -3.41 1.07 8.72
C MET A 49 -2.70 2.33 9.22
N ILE A 50 -2.24 3.20 8.32
CA ILE A 50 -1.61 4.48 8.68
C ILE A 50 -2.61 5.40 9.38
N VAL A 51 -3.82 5.56 8.82
CA VAL A 51 -4.88 6.38 9.42
C VAL A 51 -5.25 5.86 10.80
N TYR A 52 -5.42 4.55 10.95
CA TYR A 52 -5.68 3.91 12.24
C TYR A 52 -4.55 4.18 13.25
N TYR A 53 -3.29 4.04 12.81
CA TYR A 53 -2.12 4.35 13.64
C TYR A 53 -2.13 5.82 14.12
N LEU A 54 -2.36 6.77 13.21
CA LEU A 54 -2.39 8.20 13.53
C LEU A 54 -3.54 8.53 14.48
N PHE A 55 -4.74 8.02 14.20
CA PHE A 55 -5.90 8.18 15.06
C PHE A 55 -5.63 7.67 16.48
N LYS A 56 -5.05 6.46 16.59
CA LYS A 56 -4.75 5.87 17.90
C LYS A 56 -3.59 6.55 18.63
N ARG A 57 -2.72 7.29 17.93
CA ARG A 57 -1.66 8.08 18.53
C ARG A 57 -2.16 9.42 19.09
N GLN A 58 -3.25 9.96 18.54
CA GLN A 58 -3.85 11.22 18.96
C GLN A 58 -4.85 11.06 20.13
N SER A 59 -5.48 9.88 20.24
CA SER A 59 -6.39 9.52 21.35
C SER A 59 -5.66 8.96 22.56
#